data_AF-A0A8H5KE45-F1
#
_entry.id   AF-A0A8H5KE45-F1
#
_cell.length_a   1.000
_cell.length_b   1.000
_cell.length_c   1.000
_cell.angle_alpha   90.00
_cell.angle_beta   90.00
_cell.angle_gamma   90.00
#
_symmetry.space_group_name_H-M   'P 1'
#
loop_
_entity.id
_entity.type
_entity.pdbx_description
1 polymer ?
#
loop_
_entity_poly.entity_id
_entity_poly.type
_entity_poly.pdbx_seq_one_letter_code
_entity_poly.pdbx_strand_id
1 'polypeptide(L)'
;MSRVVAQALEYNGIWPTVGGMQGTAFTVSELIALGEKLRGPFKVEKFSCEDLEARNVTTSWYPVIEHHALPDEMKEQVSKAFLVESIAGLKRGVWTVSDEWNKLLPDFEFTSAESYLKGIWL
;
A
#
# COMPACT_ATOMS: atom_id res chain seq x y z
N MET A 1 -5.53 -3.07 -11.86
CA MET A 1 -6.06 -4.36 -11.36
C MET A 1 -7.10 -4.96 -12.30
N SER A 2 -8.28 -4.35 -12.50
CA SER A 2 -9.37 -4.97 -13.29
C SER A 2 -8.96 -5.42 -14.70
N ARG A 3 -8.10 -4.66 -15.39
CA ARG A 3 -7.58 -5.02 -16.72
C ARG A 3 -6.73 -6.30 -16.71
N VAL A 4 -5.96 -6.54 -15.64
CA VAL A 4 -5.19 -7.80 -15.46
C VAL A 4 -6.16 -8.96 -15.28
N VAL A 5 -7.21 -8.79 -14.46
CA VAL A 5 -8.25 -9.82 -14.27
C VAL A 5 -8.97 -10.13 -15.58
N ALA A 6 -9.27 -9.12 -16.39
CA ALA A 6 -9.89 -9.34 -17.70
C ALA A 6 -8.99 -10.17 -18.63
N GLN A 7 -7.69 -9.86 -18.71
CA GLN A 7 -6.76 -10.64 -19.52
C GLN A 7 -6.50 -12.05 -18.95
N ALA A 8 -6.50 -12.20 -17.63
CA ALA A 8 -6.41 -13.50 -16.97
C ALA A 8 -7.55 -14.44 -17.42
N LEU A 9 -8.78 -13.92 -17.54
CA LEU A 9 -9.93 -14.70 -18.03
C LEU A 9 -9.78 -15.19 -19.47
N GLU A 10 -8.99 -14.48 -20.28
CA GLU A 10 -8.69 -14.85 -21.68
C GLU A 10 -7.42 -15.72 -21.78
N TYR A 11 -6.69 -15.92 -20.68
CA TYR A 11 -5.45 -16.69 -20.65
C TYR A 11 -5.72 -18.20 -20.71
N ASN A 12 -5.37 -18.81 -21.84
CA ASN A 12 -5.58 -20.24 -22.11
C ASN A 12 -4.53 -21.18 -21.46
N GLY A 13 -3.51 -20.62 -20.81
CA GLY A 13 -2.48 -21.40 -20.11
C GLY A 13 -2.89 -21.82 -18.70
N ILE A 14 -1.95 -22.41 -17.97
CA ILE A 14 -2.17 -22.81 -16.58
C ILE A 14 -2.11 -21.56 -15.69
N TRP A 15 -3.15 -21.34 -14.91
CA TRP A 15 -3.18 -20.26 -13.93
C TRP A 15 -2.24 -20.56 -12.76
N PRO A 16 -1.52 -19.56 -12.25
CA PRO A 16 -0.63 -19.76 -11.11
C PRO A 16 -1.47 -19.95 -9.83
N THR A 17 -0.99 -20.81 -8.93
CA THR A 17 -1.61 -20.97 -7.61
C THR A 17 -1.48 -19.69 -6.77
N VAL A 18 -0.39 -18.93 -6.97
CA VAL A 18 -0.17 -17.61 -6.37
C VAL A 18 -0.55 -16.54 -7.39
N GLY A 19 -1.55 -15.72 -7.06
CA GLY A 19 -2.08 -14.69 -7.96
C GLY A 19 -1.38 -13.33 -7.85
N GLY A 20 -0.07 -13.31 -7.58
CA GLY A 20 0.68 -12.07 -7.43
C GLY A 20 0.68 -11.24 -8.71
N MET A 21 0.48 -9.94 -8.57
CA MET A 21 0.69 -8.96 -9.63
C MET A 21 1.30 -7.71 -9.03
N GLN A 22 2.32 -7.17 -9.68
CA GLN A 22 3.08 -6.02 -9.19
C GLN A 22 3.02 -4.88 -10.21
N GLY A 23 2.56 -3.71 -9.78
CA GLY A 23 2.65 -2.49 -10.58
C GLY A 23 3.99 -1.80 -10.37
N THR A 24 4.02 -0.83 -9.46
CA THR A 24 5.26 -0.22 -8.96
C THR A 24 5.56 -0.74 -7.57
N ALA A 25 6.79 -1.18 -7.32
CA ALA A 25 7.27 -1.54 -5.99
C ALA A 25 8.18 -0.44 -5.45
N PHE A 26 7.99 -0.10 -4.17
CA PHE A 26 8.76 0.90 -3.47
C PHE A 26 9.10 0.44 -2.05
N THR A 27 10.24 0.90 -1.58
CA THR A 27 10.50 1.12 -0.16
C THR A 27 9.67 2.31 0.35
N VAL A 28 9.43 2.37 1.66
CA VAL A 28 8.75 3.54 2.28
C VAL A 28 9.52 4.84 1.98
N SER A 29 10.85 4.81 1.92
CA SER A 29 11.69 5.96 1.54
C SER A 29 11.46 6.41 0.10
N GLU A 30 11.34 5.51 -0.86
CA GLU A 30 11.08 5.87 -2.26
C GLU A 30 9.68 6.44 -2.44
N LEU A 31 8.68 5.91 -1.73
CA LEU A 31 7.32 6.46 -1.74
C LEU A 31 7.29 7.89 -1.18
N ILE A 32 7.99 8.16 -0.07
CA ILE A 32 8.13 9.51 0.48
C ILE A 32 8.82 10.43 -0.54
N ALA A 33 9.96 10.01 -1.11
CA ALA A 33 10.70 10.80 -2.08
C ALA A 33 9.87 11.14 -3.32
N LEU A 34 9.05 10.20 -3.81
CA LEU A 34 8.12 10.47 -4.91
C LEU A 34 7.07 11.51 -4.52
N GLY A 35 6.49 11.40 -3.32
CA GLY A 35 5.55 12.39 -2.79
C GLY A 35 6.17 13.79 -2.72
N GLU A 36 7.37 13.89 -2.18
CA GLU A 36 8.10 15.16 -2.04
C GLU A 36 8.47 15.76 -3.39
N LYS A 37 8.88 14.93 -4.35
CA LYS A 37 9.12 15.35 -5.74
C LYS A 37 7.88 16.01 -6.38
N LEU A 38 6.69 15.49 -6.08
CA LEU A 38 5.45 15.94 -6.72
C LEU A 38 4.73 17.07 -5.98
N ARG A 39 4.88 17.16 -4.64
CA ARG A 39 4.09 18.06 -3.79
C ARG A 39 4.91 18.96 -2.88
N GLY A 40 6.24 18.84 -2.90
CA GLY A 40 7.13 19.50 -1.95
C GLY A 40 7.28 18.72 -0.64
N PRO A 41 8.10 19.23 0.30
CA PRO A 41 8.54 18.49 1.48
C PRO A 41 7.43 17.97 2.37
N PHE A 42 7.59 16.77 2.92
CA PHE A 42 6.63 16.15 3.84
C PHE A 42 7.12 16.19 5.29
N LYS A 43 6.20 16.40 6.23
CA LYS A 43 6.48 16.13 7.66
C LYS A 43 6.40 14.62 7.88
N VAL A 44 7.55 13.96 7.95
CA VAL A 44 7.65 12.53 8.20
C VAL A 44 7.77 12.26 9.70
N GLU A 45 6.84 11.48 10.25
CA GLU A 45 6.92 10.95 11.61
C GLU A 45 7.29 9.47 11.57
N LYS A 46 8.04 9.02 12.57
CA LYS A 46 8.60 7.68 12.62
C LYS A 46 8.12 6.96 13.87
N PHE A 47 7.88 5.66 13.73
CA PHE A 47 7.69 4.78 14.86
C PHE A 47 9.04 4.18 15.27
N SER A 48 9.31 4.17 16.57
CA SER A 48 10.38 3.34 17.14
C SER A 48 9.95 1.86 17.10
N CYS A 49 10.91 0.93 17.17
CA CYS A 49 10.54 -0.48 17.25
C CYS A 49 9.83 -0.80 18.57
N GLU A 50 10.25 -0.13 19.63
CA GLU A 50 9.72 -0.21 20.98
C GLU A 50 8.26 0.24 21.02
N ASP A 51 7.92 1.36 20.36
CA ASP A 51 6.54 1.83 20.26
C ASP A 51 5.66 0.86 19.46
N LEU A 52 6.18 0.24 18.39
CA LEU A 52 5.44 -0.77 17.64
C LEU A 52 5.16 -2.02 18.48
N GLU A 53 6.14 -2.48 19.25
CA GLU A 53 6.00 -3.64 20.14
C GLU A 53 5.03 -3.37 21.29
N ALA A 54 5.12 -2.18 21.89
CA ALA A 54 4.22 -1.72 22.94
C ALA A 54 2.83 -1.28 22.43
N ARG A 55 2.62 -1.27 21.10
CA ARG A 55 1.42 -0.74 20.43
C ARG A 55 1.10 0.72 20.82
N ASN A 56 2.14 1.51 21.05
CA ASN A 56 2.05 2.90 21.44
C ASN A 56 2.01 3.80 20.18
N VAL A 57 1.00 4.67 20.08
CA VAL A 57 0.89 5.65 18.98
C VAL A 57 1.36 7.00 19.47
N THR A 58 2.63 7.31 19.21
CA THR A 58 3.30 8.55 19.62
C THR A 58 3.26 9.65 18.54
N THR A 59 2.71 9.35 17.37
CA THR A 59 2.59 10.29 16.25
C THR A 59 1.55 11.37 16.55
N SER A 60 1.77 12.58 16.04
CA SER A 60 0.86 13.71 16.19
C SER A 60 -0.41 13.57 15.37
N TRP A 61 -0.44 12.64 14.41
CA TRP A 61 -1.61 12.31 13.60
C TRP A 61 -1.66 10.80 13.28
N TYR A 62 -2.85 10.31 12.93
CA TYR A 62 -3.09 8.95 12.43
C TYR A 62 -4.27 8.96 11.44
N PRO A 63 -4.32 8.04 10.46
CA PRO A 63 -5.46 7.93 9.56
C PRO A 63 -6.70 7.48 10.34
N VAL A 64 -7.77 8.28 10.25
CA VAL A 64 -9.06 7.94 10.86
C VAL A 64 -9.81 6.99 9.94
N ILE A 65 -10.19 5.82 10.45
CA ILE A 65 -11.02 4.87 9.72
C ILE A 65 -12.47 5.32 9.80
N GLU A 66 -13.04 5.63 8.66
CA GLU A 66 -14.47 5.93 8.49
C GLU A 66 -15.15 4.76 7.77
N HIS A 67 -15.94 3.98 8.53
CA HIS A 67 -16.69 2.86 7.97
C HIS A 67 -18.04 2.74 8.69
N HIS A 68 -19.12 2.51 7.93
CA HIS A 68 -20.49 2.50 8.49
C HIS A 68 -20.69 1.40 9.56
N ALA A 69 -20.01 0.26 9.41
CA ALA A 69 -20.06 -0.81 10.42
C ALA A 69 -19.22 -0.54 11.68
N LEU A 70 -18.50 0.58 11.76
CA LEU A 70 -17.66 0.95 12.90
C LEU A 70 -18.38 1.99 13.76
N PRO A 71 -18.76 1.64 15.00
CA PRO A 71 -19.33 2.61 15.94
C PRO A 71 -18.39 3.78 16.21
N ASP A 72 -18.94 4.97 16.43
CA ASP A 72 -18.16 6.20 16.65
C ASP A 72 -17.19 6.06 17.83
N GLU A 73 -17.62 5.42 18.91
CA GLU A 73 -16.82 5.19 20.11
C GLU A 73 -15.59 4.30 19.87
N MET A 74 -15.61 3.49 18.81
CA MET A 74 -14.50 2.58 18.46
C MET A 74 -13.53 3.19 17.45
N LYS A 75 -13.88 4.32 16.81
CA LYS A 75 -13.12 4.89 15.69
C LYS A 75 -11.68 5.16 16.06
N GLU A 76 -11.43 5.84 17.18
CA GLU A 76 -10.07 6.17 17.61
C GLU A 76 -9.23 4.92 17.87
N GLN A 77 -9.76 3.98 18.67
CA GLN A 77 -9.06 2.75 19.01
C GLN A 77 -8.71 1.93 17.77
N VAL A 78 -9.67 1.73 16.87
CA VAL A 78 -9.49 0.95 15.65
C VAL A 78 -8.53 1.65 14.68
N SER A 79 -8.61 2.97 14.56
CA SER A 79 -7.70 3.76 13.71
C SER A 79 -6.24 3.66 14.18
N LYS A 80 -6.01 3.82 15.49
CA LYS A 80 -4.67 3.68 16.09
C LYS A 80 -4.14 2.25 15.96
N ALA A 81 -4.97 1.25 16.23
CA ALA A 81 -4.58 -0.15 16.07
C ALA A 81 -4.23 -0.47 14.62
N PHE A 82 -5.02 0.01 13.65
CA PHE A 82 -4.76 -0.18 12.23
C PHE A 82 -3.46 0.46 11.77
N LEU A 83 -3.15 1.68 12.25
CA LEU A 83 -1.86 2.33 11.95
C LEU A 83 -0.69 1.46 12.44
N VAL A 84 -0.70 1.04 13.70
CA VAL A 84 0.37 0.20 14.28
C VAL A 84 0.53 -1.10 13.50
N GLU A 85 -0.56 -1.81 13.22
CA GLU A 85 -0.52 -3.08 12.48
C GLU A 85 -0.01 -2.90 11.05
N SER A 86 -0.39 -1.79 10.39
CA SER A 86 0.07 -1.48 9.03
C SER A 86 1.58 -1.28 8.99
N ILE A 87 2.13 -0.49 9.91
CA ILE A 87 3.58 -0.25 10.02
C ILE A 87 4.32 -1.53 10.42
N ALA A 88 3.78 -2.30 11.38
CA ALA A 88 4.36 -3.59 11.76
C ALA A 88 4.32 -4.60 10.60
N GLY A 89 3.29 -4.57 9.77
CA GLY A 89 3.20 -5.34 8.53
C GLY A 89 4.28 -4.92 7.53
N LEU A 90 4.47 -3.62 7.31
CA LEU A 90 5.53 -3.10 6.44
C LEU A 90 6.91 -3.56 6.91
N LYS A 91 7.21 -3.46 8.21
CA LYS A 91 8.47 -3.95 8.80
C LYS A 91 8.68 -5.45 8.55
N ARG A 92 7.62 -6.25 8.59
CA ARG A 92 7.64 -7.70 8.32
C ARG A 92 7.68 -8.05 6.82
N GLY A 93 7.53 -7.07 5.94
CA GLY A 93 7.51 -7.27 4.48
C GLY A 93 6.22 -7.89 3.94
N VAL A 94 5.14 -7.99 4.74
CA VAL A 94 3.90 -8.69 4.35
C VAL A 94 3.09 -7.99 3.25
N TRP A 95 3.46 -6.76 2.91
CA TRP A 95 2.88 -5.98 1.82
C TRP A 95 3.59 -6.21 0.48
N THR A 96 4.68 -6.99 0.48
CA THR A 96 5.39 -7.36 -0.75
C THR A 96 4.58 -8.44 -1.45
N VAL A 97 4.25 -8.21 -2.71
CA VAL A 97 3.57 -9.17 -3.58
C VAL A 97 4.54 -9.70 -4.63
N SER A 98 4.28 -10.90 -5.11
CA SER A 98 5.00 -11.52 -6.23
C SER A 98 4.46 -11.05 -7.59
N ASP A 99 5.09 -11.52 -8.66
CA ASP A 99 4.93 -11.03 -10.03
C ASP A 99 4.49 -12.15 -11.02
N GLU A 100 3.77 -13.18 -10.55
CA GLU A 100 3.36 -14.32 -11.40
C GLU A 100 2.55 -13.85 -12.61
N TRP A 101 1.56 -12.98 -12.41
CA TRP A 101 0.76 -12.47 -13.52
C TRP A 101 1.56 -11.55 -14.45
N ASN A 102 2.56 -10.82 -13.93
CA ASN A 102 3.46 -10.03 -14.78
C ASN A 102 4.24 -10.92 -15.74
N LYS A 103 4.69 -12.11 -15.28
CA LYS A 103 5.41 -13.09 -16.11
C LYS A 103 4.51 -13.73 -17.16
N LEU A 104 3.24 -13.96 -16.84
CA LEU A 104 2.26 -14.56 -17.76
C LEU A 104 1.68 -13.56 -18.76
N LEU A 105 1.66 -12.28 -18.40
CA LEU A 105 1.15 -11.18 -19.22
C LEU A 105 2.26 -10.14 -19.45
N PRO A 106 3.36 -10.51 -20.15
CA PRO A 106 4.54 -9.65 -20.28
C PRO A 106 4.27 -8.34 -21.04
N ASP A 107 3.26 -8.35 -21.92
CA ASP A 107 2.86 -7.19 -22.72
C ASP A 107 1.89 -6.26 -21.96
N PHE A 108 1.47 -6.62 -20.74
CA PHE A 108 0.58 -5.79 -19.96
C PHE A 108 1.32 -4.59 -19.36
N GLU A 109 0.99 -3.39 -19.83
CA GLU A 109 1.53 -2.16 -19.27
C GLU A 109 0.77 -1.71 -18.02
N PHE A 110 1.45 -1.77 -16.88
CA PHE A 110 0.97 -1.18 -15.63
C PHE A 110 1.17 0.34 -15.63
N THR A 111 0.14 1.07 -15.19
CA THR A 111 0.30 2.49 -14.87
C THR A 111 1.24 2.63 -13.68
N SER A 112 2.34 3.39 -13.85
CA SER A 112 3.28 3.65 -12.76
C SER A 112 2.64 4.52 -11.68
N ALA A 113 3.12 4.38 -10.44
CA ALA A 113 2.69 5.23 -9.34
C ALA A 113 2.92 6.72 -9.62
N GLU A 114 4.04 7.10 -10.24
CA GLU A 114 4.31 8.50 -10.60
C GLU A 114 3.31 9.01 -11.64
N SER A 115 3.04 8.26 -12.71
CA SER A 115 2.07 8.67 -13.74
C SER A 115 0.66 8.80 -13.17
N TYR A 116 0.27 7.87 -12.30
CA TYR A 116 -1.01 7.93 -11.60
C TYR A 116 -1.12 9.18 -10.71
N LEU A 117 -0.12 9.43 -9.85
CA LEU A 117 -0.14 10.57 -8.94
C LEU A 117 -0.09 11.91 -9.67
N LYS A 118 0.66 12.02 -10.77
CA LYS A 118 0.66 13.24 -11.61
C LYS A 118 -0.73 13.56 -12.13
N GLY A 119 -1.50 12.57 -12.60
CA GLY A 119 -2.86 12.80 -13.10
C GLY A 119 -3.88 13.21 -12.02
N ILE A 120 -3.52 13.14 -10.74
CA ILE A 120 -4.38 13.54 -9.61
C ILE A 120 -3.92 14.85 -9.00
N TRP A 121 -2.62 15.08 -8.93
CA TRP A 121 -2.03 16.19 -8.18
C TRP A 121 -1.59 17.37 -9.03
N LEU A 122 -1.46 17.21 -10.34
CA LEU A 122 -1.03 18.22 -11.31
C LEU A 122 -2.08 18.36 -12.44
#